data_AF-A0A9E3W5A8-F1
#
_entry.id   AF-A0A9E3W5A8-F1
#
_cell.length_a   1.000
_cell.length_b   1.000
_cell.length_c   1.000
_cell.angle_alpha   90.00
_cell.angle_beta   90.00
_cell.angle_gamma   90.00
#
_symmetry.space_group_name_H-M   'P 1'
#
loop_
_entity.id
_entity.type
_entity.pdbx_description
1 polymer ?
#
loop_
_entity_poly.entity_id
_entity_poly.type
_entity_poly.pdbx_seq_one_letter_code
_entity_poly.pdbx_strand_id
1 'polypeptide(L)'
;LWAVLALVVAGIAAIAWKLVSGRRKPAVPVTPTAAPPAHSDLDDAAAMMDTGAPPAPEHRVVAQSDSSLSTNVPGADPVMLRRRYIEERFPEIASGTIAPADPDSVVKAARLFYEDGALARAVELLQFAVEENPRTLKPWLALFEIFRLEGLAGEFGELAGRFRVHHGASDYWRKVQFIGRELEPGNPLYIEAAVDHLETIGPAAARKGAPVTFDPLAENWLNAPMDFTTDALAASLRAGLLGDAGIAETDLVADPMPALKNVEMFTVA
;
A
#
# COMPACT_ATOMS: atom_id res chain seq x y z
N LEU A 1 9.25 -46.11 -19.04
CA LEU A 1 7.91 -45.53 -18.81
C LEU A 1 7.25 -46.05 -17.53
N TRP A 2 7.04 -47.36 -17.37
CA TRP A 2 6.43 -47.94 -16.16
C TRP A 2 7.17 -47.68 -14.84
N ALA A 3 8.51 -47.66 -14.86
CA ALA A 3 9.31 -47.36 -13.67
C ALA A 3 9.14 -45.91 -13.17
N VAL A 4 8.91 -44.96 -14.08
CA VAL A 4 8.70 -43.54 -13.72
C VAL A 4 7.30 -43.34 -13.14
N LEU A 5 6.30 -44.04 -13.69
CA LEU A 5 4.93 -44.02 -13.16
C LEU A 5 4.87 -44.56 -11.72
N ALA A 6 5.58 -45.66 -11.44
CA ALA A 6 5.63 -46.25 -10.10
C ALA A 6 6.25 -45.30 -9.05
N LEU A 7 7.28 -44.53 -9.44
CA LEU A 7 7.94 -43.56 -8.57
C LEU A 7 7.04 -42.37 -8.22
N VAL A 8 6.24 -41.89 -9.19
CA VAL A 8 5.29 -40.80 -8.98
C VAL A 8 4.15 -41.23 -8.04
N VAL A 9 3.60 -42.44 -8.24
CA VAL A 9 2.53 -42.97 -7.38
C VAL A 9 3.02 -43.19 -5.95
N ALA A 10 4.24 -43.70 -5.76
CA ALA A 10 4.85 -43.86 -4.45
C ALA A 10 5.07 -42.51 -3.74
N GLY A 11 5.47 -41.47 -4.47
CA GLY A 11 5.63 -40.12 -3.93
C GLY A 11 4.31 -39.52 -3.44
N ILE A 12 3.22 -39.69 -4.20
CA ILE A 12 1.90 -39.18 -3.82
C ILE A 12 1.37 -39.92 -2.58
N ALA A 13 1.56 -41.24 -2.49
CA ALA A 13 1.14 -42.03 -1.34
C ALA A 13 1.88 -41.62 -0.05
N ALA A 14 3.19 -41.32 -0.14
CA ALA A 14 3.98 -40.88 1.01
C ALA A 14 3.54 -39.51 1.55
N ILE A 15 3.15 -38.58 0.65
CA ILE A 15 2.67 -37.25 1.03
C ILE A 15 1.29 -37.36 1.72
N ALA A 16 0.39 -38.19 1.19
CA ALA A 16 -0.92 -38.44 1.78
C ALA A 16 -0.81 -39.07 3.18
N TRP A 17 0.11 -40.03 3.37
CA TRP A 17 0.35 -40.65 4.67
C TRP A 17 0.86 -39.66 5.71
N LYS A 18 1.78 -38.76 5.33
CA LYS A 18 2.36 -37.77 6.24
C LYS A 18 1.32 -36.74 6.73
N LEU A 19 0.33 -36.42 5.90
CA LEU A 19 -0.78 -35.53 6.27
C LEU A 19 -1.77 -36.18 7.25
N VAL A 20 -1.97 -37.50 7.17
CA VAL A 20 -2.86 -38.24 8.07
C VAL A 20 -2.18 -38.56 9.42
N SER A 21 -0.86 -38.80 9.44
CA SER A 21 -0.15 -39.15 10.67
C SER A 21 0.13 -37.96 11.61
N GLY A 22 -0.06 -36.71 11.16
CA GLY A 22 0.24 -35.49 11.94
C GLY A 22 -0.80 -35.09 12.99
N ARG A 23 -1.96 -35.78 13.08
CA ARG A 23 -3.06 -35.43 13.99
C ARG A 23 -3.27 -36.47 15.09
N ARG A 24 -2.29 -36.66 15.97
CA ARG A 24 -2.55 -37.15 17.34
C ARG A 24 -1.56 -36.51 18.31
N LYS A 25 -1.98 -35.41 18.95
CA LYS A 25 -1.40 -34.98 20.24
C LYS A 25 -2.30 -35.51 21.35
N PRO A 26 -1.74 -36.09 22.43
CA PRO A 26 -2.51 -36.61 23.55
C PRO A 26 -3.14 -35.46 24.36
N ALA A 27 -4.37 -35.70 24.81
CA ALA A 27 -5.11 -34.80 25.69
C ALA A 27 -4.42 -34.71 27.06
N VAL A 28 -4.16 -33.48 27.50
CA VAL A 28 -3.71 -33.14 28.85
C VAL A 28 -4.92 -33.30 29.80
N PRO A 29 -4.79 -34.00 30.94
CA PRO A 29 -5.89 -34.19 31.87
C PRO A 29 -6.24 -32.86 32.56
N VAL A 30 -7.53 -32.54 32.57
CA VAL A 30 -8.11 -31.38 33.26
C VAL A 30 -8.28 -31.74 34.73
N THR A 31 -7.57 -31.04 35.61
CA THR A 31 -7.76 -31.09 37.06
C THR A 31 -9.09 -30.41 37.42
N PRO A 32 -9.95 -31.01 38.26
CA PRO A 32 -11.22 -30.39 38.63
C PRO A 32 -11.02 -29.23 39.60
N THR A 33 -11.71 -28.13 39.30
CA THR A 33 -11.93 -26.94 40.13
C THR A 33 -12.40 -27.31 41.54
N ALA A 34 -11.58 -26.96 42.54
CA ALA A 34 -11.97 -26.98 43.94
C ALA A 34 -12.90 -25.78 44.23
N ALA A 35 -13.99 -26.06 44.94
CA ALA A 35 -14.93 -25.06 45.44
C ALA A 35 -14.27 -24.14 46.49
N PRO A 36 -14.64 -22.84 46.55
CA PRO A 36 -14.16 -21.94 47.59
C PRO A 36 -14.81 -22.26 48.95
N PRO A 37 -14.07 -22.18 50.08
CA PRO A 37 -14.67 -22.24 51.41
C PRO A 37 -15.43 -20.93 51.72
N ALA A 38 -16.51 -21.06 52.47
CA ALA A 38 -17.28 -19.95 53.02
C ALA A 38 -16.43 -19.15 54.02
N HIS A 39 -16.22 -17.86 53.73
CA HIS A 39 -15.62 -16.93 54.68
C HIS A 39 -16.70 -16.44 55.66
N SER A 40 -16.38 -16.49 56.95
CA SER A 40 -17.20 -15.97 58.06
C SER A 40 -16.76 -14.54 58.36
N ASP A 41 -17.71 -13.60 58.32
CA ASP A 41 -17.55 -12.13 58.35
C ASP A 41 -17.08 -11.51 59.70
N LEU A 42 -16.10 -12.08 60.41
CA LEU A 42 -15.84 -11.61 61.79
C LEU A 42 -14.40 -11.45 62.28
N ASP A 43 -13.35 -11.61 61.46
CA ASP A 43 -11.96 -11.53 61.96
C ASP A 43 -11.00 -10.50 61.31
N ASP A 44 -11.39 -9.76 60.26
CA ASP A 44 -10.44 -8.88 59.53
C ASP A 44 -10.42 -7.40 59.96
N ALA A 45 -10.96 -7.05 61.13
CA ALA A 45 -10.80 -5.70 61.70
C ALA A 45 -9.44 -5.48 62.39
N ALA A 46 -8.66 -6.56 62.62
CA ALA A 46 -7.41 -6.52 63.38
C ALA A 46 -6.14 -6.34 62.53
N ALA A 47 -6.22 -6.37 61.19
CA ALA A 47 -5.05 -6.35 60.30
C ALA A 47 -4.78 -5.00 59.60
N MET A 48 -5.53 -3.93 59.91
CA MET A 48 -5.37 -2.61 59.25
C MET A 48 -4.31 -1.69 59.86
N MET A 49 -3.44 -2.19 60.75
CA MET A 49 -2.44 -1.38 61.45
C MET A 49 -1.07 -2.07 61.48
N ASP A 50 -0.56 -2.49 60.32
CA ASP A 50 0.88 -2.73 60.19
C ASP A 50 1.42 -2.29 58.82
N THR A 51 2.69 -1.93 58.87
CA THR A 51 3.40 -0.95 58.08
C THR A 51 4.13 -1.54 56.88
N GLY A 52 4.20 -0.75 55.79
CA GLY A 52 5.36 -0.73 54.89
C GLY A 52 5.45 -1.78 53.78
N ALA A 53 5.03 -1.41 52.56
CA ALA A 53 5.79 -1.56 51.29
C ALA A 53 4.87 -1.19 50.11
N PRO A 54 5.35 -0.44 49.09
CA PRO A 54 4.60 -0.29 47.86
C PRO A 54 4.53 -1.65 47.15
N PRO A 55 3.35 -2.16 46.77
CA PRO A 55 3.26 -3.36 45.96
C PRO A 55 3.90 -3.11 44.60
N ALA A 56 4.77 -4.03 44.19
CA ALA A 56 5.42 -4.08 42.88
C ALA A 56 4.38 -4.00 41.75
N PRO A 57 4.74 -3.48 40.56
CA PRO A 57 3.79 -3.26 39.47
C PRO A 57 3.13 -4.59 39.10
N GLU A 58 1.84 -4.69 39.40
CA GLU A 58 1.00 -5.79 38.95
C GLU A 58 1.14 -5.88 37.43
N HIS A 59 1.59 -7.04 36.97
CA HIS A 59 1.57 -7.42 35.57
C HIS A 59 0.14 -7.23 35.06
N ARG A 60 -0.11 -6.11 34.38
CA ARG A 60 -1.29 -5.95 33.54
C ARG A 60 -1.21 -7.06 32.52
N VAL A 61 -2.00 -8.11 32.73
CA VAL A 61 -2.24 -9.14 31.72
C VAL A 61 -2.93 -8.40 30.57
N VAL A 62 -2.13 -7.99 29.59
CA VAL A 62 -2.61 -7.58 28.29
C VAL A 62 -3.38 -8.79 27.79
N ALA A 63 -4.71 -8.68 27.74
CA ALA A 63 -5.57 -9.71 27.20
C ALA A 63 -5.08 -9.99 25.78
N GLN A 64 -4.39 -11.12 25.59
CA GLN A 64 -4.04 -11.68 24.30
C GLN A 64 -5.30 -12.24 23.63
N SER A 65 -6.29 -11.40 23.36
CA SER A 65 -7.63 -11.91 23.03
C SER A 65 -8.38 -11.08 21.99
N ASP A 66 -7.69 -10.49 21.01
CA ASP A 66 -8.38 -10.01 19.79
C ASP A 66 -7.74 -10.49 18.48
N SER A 67 -6.56 -11.12 18.51
CA SER A 67 -5.93 -11.68 17.31
C SER A 67 -6.55 -13.00 16.83
N SER A 68 -7.55 -13.53 17.53
CA SER A 68 -8.18 -14.83 17.24
C SER A 68 -9.67 -14.74 16.87
N LEU A 69 -10.20 -13.56 16.58
CA LEU A 69 -11.49 -13.45 15.88
C LEU A 69 -11.29 -13.86 14.42
N SER A 70 -11.14 -15.17 14.21
CA SER A 70 -11.31 -15.77 12.91
C SER A 70 -12.76 -15.55 12.49
N THR A 71 -13.00 -14.53 11.67
CA THR A 71 -14.23 -14.33 10.89
C THR A 71 -14.43 -15.41 9.83
N ASN A 72 -13.91 -16.62 10.08
CA ASN A 72 -13.96 -17.74 9.17
C ASN A 72 -15.22 -18.54 9.51
N VAL A 73 -16.33 -18.19 8.87
CA VAL A 73 -17.60 -18.92 8.99
C VAL A 73 -17.36 -20.34 8.48
N PRO A 74 -17.40 -21.38 9.34
CA PRO A 74 -17.09 -22.74 8.93
C PRO A 74 -18.04 -23.19 7.81
N GLY A 75 -17.49 -23.55 6.65
CA GLY A 75 -18.25 -24.06 5.51
C GLY A 75 -18.71 -23.00 4.49
N ALA A 76 -18.42 -21.73 4.70
CA ALA A 76 -18.66 -20.69 3.70
C ALA A 76 -17.47 -20.59 2.74
N ASP A 77 -17.75 -20.55 1.43
CA ASP A 77 -16.72 -20.26 0.42
C ASP A 77 -16.27 -18.79 0.57
N PRO A 78 -14.97 -18.53 0.89
CA PRO A 78 -14.47 -17.17 1.08
C PRO A 78 -14.65 -16.28 -0.15
N VAL A 79 -14.65 -16.85 -1.36
CA VAL A 79 -14.87 -16.09 -2.60
C VAL A 79 -16.32 -15.63 -2.68
N MET A 80 -17.26 -16.51 -2.35
CA MET A 80 -18.70 -16.18 -2.33
C MET A 80 -19.03 -15.15 -1.24
N LEU A 81 -18.42 -15.24 -0.07
CA LEU A 81 -18.60 -14.24 0.99
C LEU A 81 -18.09 -12.86 0.54
N ARG A 82 -16.92 -12.81 -0.08
CA ARG A 82 -16.36 -11.55 -0.59
C ARG A 82 -17.23 -10.95 -1.69
N ARG A 83 -17.73 -11.79 -2.60
CA ARG A 83 -18.66 -11.34 -3.65
C ARG A 83 -19.97 -10.80 -3.08
N ARG A 84 -20.53 -11.47 -2.07
CA ARG A 84 -21.73 -10.97 -1.40
C ARG A 84 -21.47 -9.64 -0.69
N TYR A 85 -20.33 -9.53 0.00
CA TYR A 85 -19.92 -8.30 0.67
C TYR A 85 -19.81 -7.14 -0.33
N ILE A 86 -19.18 -7.35 -1.48
CA ILE A 86 -19.03 -6.28 -2.47
C ILE A 86 -20.38 -5.89 -3.10
N GLU A 87 -21.28 -6.84 -3.34
CA GLU A 87 -22.62 -6.58 -3.87
C GLU A 87 -23.49 -5.81 -2.87
N GLU A 88 -23.35 -6.08 -1.57
CA GLU A 88 -24.03 -5.33 -0.49
C GLU A 88 -23.44 -3.91 -0.30
N ARG A 89 -22.12 -3.77 -0.45
CA ARG A 89 -21.40 -2.49 -0.29
C ARG A 89 -21.51 -1.58 -1.51
N PHE A 90 -21.62 -2.16 -2.70
CA PHE A 90 -21.73 -1.50 -3.99
C PHE A 90 -22.95 -2.01 -4.75
N PRO A 91 -24.16 -1.50 -4.43
CA PRO A 91 -25.38 -1.89 -5.14
C PRO A 91 -25.32 -1.60 -6.65
N GLU A 92 -24.43 -0.69 -7.09
CA GLU A 92 -24.18 -0.36 -8.49
C GLU A 92 -23.57 -1.54 -9.28
N ILE A 93 -22.96 -2.51 -8.59
CA ILE A 93 -22.53 -3.78 -9.18
C ILE A 93 -23.75 -4.67 -9.45
N ALA A 94 -24.68 -4.75 -8.48
CA ALA A 94 -25.90 -5.54 -8.62
C ALA A 94 -26.86 -4.96 -9.68
N SER A 95 -26.89 -3.63 -9.86
CA SER A 95 -27.65 -2.98 -10.95
C SER A 95 -26.99 -3.14 -12.32
N GLY A 96 -25.77 -3.68 -12.39
CA GLY A 96 -25.00 -3.82 -13.64
C GLY A 96 -24.40 -2.52 -14.15
N THR A 97 -24.42 -1.44 -13.36
CA THR A 97 -23.79 -0.16 -13.71
C THR A 97 -22.26 -0.26 -13.65
N ILE A 98 -21.74 -1.07 -12.71
CA ILE A 98 -20.33 -1.40 -12.58
C ILE A 98 -20.15 -2.87 -12.94
N ALA A 99 -19.27 -3.15 -13.91
CA ALA A 99 -18.86 -4.50 -14.25
C ALA A 99 -17.54 -4.83 -13.55
N PRO A 100 -17.54 -5.58 -12.42
CA PRO A 100 -16.33 -5.82 -11.62
C PRO A 100 -15.26 -6.64 -12.36
N ALA A 101 -15.66 -7.39 -13.40
CA ALA A 101 -14.75 -8.13 -14.25
C ALA A 101 -14.03 -7.26 -15.29
N ASP A 102 -14.56 -6.06 -15.58
CA ASP A 102 -13.98 -5.12 -16.53
C ASP A 102 -13.20 -4.03 -15.78
N PRO A 103 -11.86 -3.99 -15.90
CA PRO A 103 -11.06 -3.00 -15.18
C PRO A 103 -11.37 -1.56 -15.60
N ASP A 104 -11.82 -1.33 -16.83
CA ASP A 104 -12.19 0.02 -17.29
C ASP A 104 -13.47 0.51 -16.61
N SER A 105 -14.48 -0.36 -16.51
CA SER A 105 -15.69 -0.08 -15.73
C SER A 105 -15.39 0.23 -14.26
N VAL A 106 -14.52 -0.56 -13.62
CA VAL A 106 -14.13 -0.35 -12.22
C VAL A 106 -13.41 0.99 -12.03
N VAL A 107 -12.41 1.30 -12.86
CA VAL A 107 -11.66 2.57 -12.75
C VAL A 107 -12.58 3.76 -12.99
N LYS A 108 -13.48 3.68 -13.97
CA LYS A 108 -14.47 4.73 -14.22
C LYS A 108 -15.40 4.93 -13.02
N ALA A 109 -15.86 3.86 -12.39
CA ALA A 109 -16.71 3.95 -11.21
C ALA A 109 -15.95 4.52 -10.00
N ALA A 110 -14.70 4.09 -9.78
CA ALA A 110 -13.85 4.64 -8.73
C ALA A 110 -13.59 6.14 -8.92
N ARG A 111 -13.36 6.57 -10.16
CA ARG A 111 -13.26 7.98 -10.52
C ARG A 111 -14.53 8.75 -10.14
N LEU A 112 -15.71 8.25 -10.50
CA LEU A 112 -16.98 8.90 -10.13
C LEU A 112 -17.14 9.00 -8.61
N PHE A 113 -16.85 7.93 -7.87
CA PHE A 113 -16.88 7.98 -6.40
C PHE A 113 -15.87 8.98 -5.82
N TYR A 114 -14.69 9.11 -6.42
CA TYR A 114 -13.70 10.10 -6.03
C TYR A 114 -14.18 11.53 -6.31
N GLU A 115 -14.73 11.79 -7.49
CA GLU A 115 -15.33 13.09 -7.86
C GLU A 115 -16.51 13.48 -6.95
N ASP A 116 -17.30 12.50 -6.52
CA ASP A 116 -18.41 12.70 -5.57
C ASP A 116 -17.93 12.91 -4.11
N GLY A 117 -16.62 12.91 -3.85
CA GLY A 117 -16.02 13.03 -2.52
C GLY A 117 -16.11 11.76 -1.67
N ALA A 118 -16.54 10.63 -2.24
CA ALA A 118 -16.64 9.33 -1.58
C ALA A 118 -15.32 8.54 -1.67
N LEU A 119 -14.22 9.15 -1.22
CA LEU A 119 -12.86 8.60 -1.27
C LEU A 119 -12.78 7.15 -0.75
N ALA A 120 -13.36 6.87 0.42
CA ALA A 120 -13.33 5.54 1.02
C ALA A 120 -13.98 4.49 0.11
N ARG A 121 -15.08 4.82 -0.58
CA ARG A 121 -15.75 3.91 -1.52
C ARG A 121 -14.89 3.67 -2.76
N ALA A 122 -14.25 4.71 -3.30
CA ALA A 122 -13.36 4.59 -4.45
C ALA A 122 -12.17 3.66 -4.16
N VAL A 123 -11.53 3.85 -3.00
CA VAL A 123 -10.42 3.02 -2.53
C VAL A 123 -10.85 1.58 -2.29
N GLU A 124 -11.94 1.36 -1.56
CA GLU A 124 -12.47 0.00 -1.29
C GLU A 124 -12.78 -0.75 -2.60
N LEU A 125 -13.41 -0.10 -3.58
CA LEU A 125 -13.74 -0.71 -4.87
C LEU A 125 -12.49 -1.15 -5.64
N LEU A 126 -11.48 -0.28 -5.71
CA LEU A 126 -10.23 -0.60 -6.41
C LEU A 126 -9.41 -1.65 -5.67
N GLN A 127 -9.38 -1.63 -4.33
CA GLN A 127 -8.72 -2.66 -3.52
C GLN A 127 -9.35 -4.03 -3.78
N PHE A 128 -10.68 -4.10 -3.81
CA PHE A 128 -11.39 -5.33 -4.18
C PHE A 128 -10.98 -5.81 -5.58
N ALA A 129 -10.93 -4.92 -6.57
CA ALA A 129 -10.54 -5.29 -7.93
C ALA A 129 -9.08 -5.78 -8.04
N VAL A 130 -8.17 -5.18 -7.26
CA VAL A 130 -6.78 -5.63 -7.15
C VAL A 130 -6.68 -7.01 -6.51
N GLU A 131 -7.48 -7.28 -5.47
CA GLU A 131 -7.50 -8.58 -4.80
C GLU A 131 -8.11 -9.68 -5.66
N GLU A 132 -9.17 -9.36 -6.40
CA GLU A 132 -9.85 -10.29 -7.29
C GLU A 132 -8.95 -10.63 -8.49
N ASN A 133 -8.30 -9.64 -9.10
CA ASN A 133 -7.43 -9.82 -10.25
C ASN A 133 -6.09 -9.08 -10.11
N PRO A 134 -5.11 -9.64 -9.36
CA PRO A 134 -3.83 -8.99 -9.09
C PRO A 134 -2.98 -8.70 -10.34
N ARG A 135 -3.22 -9.45 -11.43
CA ARG A 135 -2.49 -9.31 -12.70
C ARG A 135 -2.93 -8.10 -13.53
N THR A 136 -4.07 -7.51 -13.22
CA THR A 136 -4.61 -6.41 -14.03
C THR A 136 -4.02 -5.09 -13.54
N LEU A 137 -3.26 -4.38 -14.36
CA LEU A 137 -2.52 -3.18 -13.95
C LEU A 137 -3.41 -1.98 -13.61
N LYS A 138 -4.49 -1.75 -14.36
CA LYS A 138 -5.28 -0.49 -14.28
C LYS A 138 -5.77 -0.15 -12.86
N PRO A 139 -6.38 -1.08 -12.09
CA PRO A 139 -6.82 -0.78 -10.72
C PRO A 139 -5.69 -0.40 -9.76
N TRP A 140 -4.49 -0.97 -9.93
CA TRP A 140 -3.32 -0.59 -9.13
C TRP A 140 -2.90 0.84 -9.41
N LEU A 141 -2.78 1.18 -10.69
CA LEU A 141 -2.37 2.51 -11.10
C LEU A 141 -3.39 3.57 -10.64
N ALA A 142 -4.68 3.28 -10.76
CA ALA A 142 -5.73 4.15 -10.24
C ALA A 142 -5.63 4.36 -8.72
N LEU A 143 -5.32 3.32 -7.92
CA LEU A 143 -5.08 3.46 -6.48
C LEU A 143 -3.84 4.30 -6.16
N PHE A 144 -2.73 4.10 -6.88
CA PHE A 144 -1.54 4.93 -6.69
C PHE A 144 -1.84 6.41 -6.95
N GLU A 145 -2.66 6.70 -7.96
CA GLU A 145 -3.06 8.07 -8.27
C GLU A 145 -3.90 8.68 -7.15
N ILE A 146 -4.88 7.94 -6.61
CA ILE A 146 -5.67 8.41 -5.45
C ILE A 146 -4.76 8.67 -4.25
N PHE A 147 -3.88 7.74 -3.89
CA PHE A 147 -3.00 7.91 -2.73
C PHE A 147 -1.99 9.05 -2.91
N ARG A 148 -1.54 9.29 -4.15
CA ARG A 148 -0.69 10.44 -4.48
C ARG A 148 -1.45 11.75 -4.31
N LEU A 149 -2.67 11.83 -4.83
CA LEU A 149 -3.53 13.01 -4.73
C LEU A 149 -3.87 13.37 -3.28
N GLU A 150 -4.14 12.37 -2.46
CA GLU A 150 -4.49 12.54 -1.04
C GLU A 150 -3.28 12.62 -0.11
N GLY A 151 -2.06 12.44 -0.62
CA GLY A 151 -0.83 12.43 0.18
C GLY A 151 -0.71 11.28 1.18
N LEU A 152 -1.38 10.15 0.91
CA LEU A 152 -1.43 8.98 1.80
C LEU A 152 -0.18 8.09 1.65
N ALA A 153 0.96 8.58 2.15
CA ALA A 153 2.26 7.92 1.99
C ALA A 153 2.32 6.49 2.58
N GLY A 154 1.67 6.23 3.72
CA GLY A 154 1.64 4.91 4.35
C GLY A 154 0.95 3.85 3.47
N GLU A 155 -0.28 4.16 3.03
CA GLU A 155 -1.06 3.31 2.12
C GLU A 155 -0.35 3.12 0.77
N PHE A 156 0.28 4.18 0.28
CA PHE A 156 1.11 4.14 -0.94
C PHE A 156 2.29 3.16 -0.78
N GLY A 157 2.96 3.17 0.38
CA GLY A 157 4.02 2.23 0.76
C GLY A 157 3.60 0.77 0.76
N GLU A 158 2.49 0.47 1.42
CA GLU A 158 1.93 -0.88 1.49
C GLU A 158 1.52 -1.39 0.09
N LEU A 159 0.84 -0.54 -0.68
CA LEU A 159 0.45 -0.85 -2.05
C LEU A 159 1.67 -1.07 -2.95
N ALA A 160 2.72 -0.25 -2.81
CA ALA A 160 3.98 -0.40 -3.56
C ALA A 160 4.66 -1.74 -3.24
N GLY A 161 4.67 -2.16 -1.97
CA GLY A 161 5.17 -3.46 -1.57
C GLY A 161 4.45 -4.60 -2.29
N ARG A 162 3.11 -4.58 -2.29
CA ARG A 162 2.28 -5.58 -2.98
C ARG A 162 2.45 -5.51 -4.51
N PHE A 163 2.49 -4.31 -5.06
CA PHE A 163 2.64 -4.08 -6.50
C PHE A 163 3.98 -4.62 -7.01
N ARG A 164 5.07 -4.44 -6.26
CA ARG A 164 6.40 -4.97 -6.63
C ARG A 164 6.38 -6.49 -6.80
N VAL A 165 5.61 -7.22 -5.99
CA VAL A 165 5.50 -8.68 -6.09
C VAL A 165 4.85 -9.12 -7.41
N HIS A 166 3.81 -8.40 -7.86
CA HIS A 166 3.06 -8.76 -9.06
C HIS A 166 3.59 -8.11 -10.36
N HIS A 167 4.08 -6.88 -10.26
CA HIS A 167 4.38 -5.98 -11.38
C HIS A 167 5.76 -5.33 -11.29
N GLY A 168 6.67 -5.82 -10.43
CA GLY A 168 8.00 -5.22 -10.25
C GLY A 168 8.91 -5.25 -11.49
N ALA A 169 8.61 -6.08 -12.48
CA ALA A 169 9.32 -6.10 -13.77
C ALA A 169 8.77 -5.08 -14.79
N SER A 170 7.64 -4.43 -14.49
CA SER A 170 7.02 -3.45 -15.38
C SER A 170 7.76 -2.11 -15.36
N ASP A 171 7.64 -1.34 -16.44
CA ASP A 171 8.16 0.03 -16.50
C ASP A 171 7.42 0.97 -15.53
N TYR A 172 6.17 0.63 -15.17
CA TYR A 172 5.39 1.36 -14.17
C TYR A 172 5.99 1.29 -12.78
N TRP A 173 6.74 0.24 -12.44
CA TRP A 173 7.39 0.15 -11.14
C TRP A 173 8.36 1.32 -10.91
N ARG A 174 9.12 1.73 -11.93
CA ARG A 174 10.04 2.87 -11.79
C ARG A 174 9.30 4.18 -11.59
N LYS A 175 8.12 4.34 -12.22
CA LYS A 175 7.25 5.50 -11.99
C LYS A 175 6.72 5.51 -10.55
N VAL A 176 6.29 4.36 -10.03
CA VAL A 176 5.88 4.22 -8.62
C VAL A 176 7.03 4.53 -7.67
N GLN A 177 8.27 4.11 -7.97
CA GLN A 177 9.45 4.48 -7.18
C GLN A 177 9.80 5.96 -7.26
N PHE A 178 9.55 6.61 -8.40
CA PHE A 178 9.73 8.06 -8.54
C PHE A 178 8.75 8.82 -7.65
N ILE A 179 7.45 8.53 -7.77
CA ILE A 179 6.39 9.15 -6.95
C ILE A 179 6.60 8.83 -5.46
N GLY A 180 6.95 7.58 -5.13
CA GLY A 180 7.21 7.16 -3.76
C GLY A 180 8.38 7.90 -3.12
N ARG A 181 9.41 8.28 -3.89
CA ARG A 181 10.51 9.13 -3.42
C ARG A 181 10.06 10.57 -3.12
N GLU A 182 9.08 11.09 -3.85
CA GLU A 182 8.51 12.42 -3.57
C GLU A 182 7.67 12.41 -2.29
N LEU A 183 6.91 11.34 -2.05
CA LEU A 183 6.05 11.20 -0.86
C LEU A 183 6.85 10.81 0.40
N GLU A 184 7.73 9.81 0.29
CA GLU A 184 8.49 9.26 1.42
C GLU A 184 9.95 8.94 0.99
N PRO A 185 10.85 9.96 0.99
CA PRO A 185 12.24 9.80 0.54
C PRO A 185 13.05 8.75 1.33
N GLY A 186 12.67 8.49 2.58
CA GLY A 186 13.36 7.58 3.49
C GLY A 186 13.04 6.09 3.28
N ASN A 187 12.06 5.76 2.44
CA ASN A 187 11.61 4.39 2.30
C ASN A 187 12.56 3.56 1.41
N PRO A 188 13.14 2.46 1.91
CA PRO A 188 14.09 1.64 1.16
C PRO A 188 13.47 0.96 -0.07
N LEU A 189 12.14 0.87 -0.17
CA LEU A 189 11.46 0.30 -1.34
C LEU A 189 11.69 1.13 -2.61
N TYR A 190 11.92 2.43 -2.47
CA TYR A 190 12.05 3.36 -3.59
C TYR A 190 13.49 3.69 -3.95
N ILE A 191 14.45 3.25 -3.15
CA ILE A 191 15.87 3.39 -3.44
C ILE A 191 16.25 2.34 -4.48
N GLU A 192 16.60 2.81 -5.68
CA GLU A 192 17.19 1.93 -6.69
C GLU A 192 18.58 1.49 -6.24
N ALA A 193 18.86 0.19 -6.33
CA ALA A 193 20.20 -0.32 -6.04
C ALA A 193 21.19 0.33 -7.01
N ALA A 194 22.23 0.97 -6.47
CA ALA A 194 23.31 1.54 -7.26
C ALA A 194 23.87 0.46 -8.20
N VAL A 195 24.03 0.82 -9.48
CA VAL A 195 24.54 -0.12 -10.47
C VAL A 195 26.05 -0.25 -10.24
N ASP A 196 26.46 -1.23 -9.45
CA ASP A 196 27.84 -1.36 -8.93
C ASP A 196 28.92 -1.63 -9.99
N HIS A 197 28.58 -1.81 -11.26
CA HIS A 197 29.56 -2.12 -12.31
C HIS A 197 29.33 -1.32 -13.60
N LEU A 198 30.13 -0.27 -13.77
CA LEU A 198 30.21 0.57 -14.97
C LEU A 198 30.75 -0.17 -16.21
N GLU A 199 31.35 -1.35 -16.06
CA GLU A 199 32.16 -1.98 -17.11
C GLU A 199 31.36 -2.90 -18.07
N THR A 200 30.07 -3.14 -17.83
CA THR A 200 29.23 -3.89 -18.77
C THR A 200 27.80 -3.35 -18.75
N ILE A 201 27.63 -2.11 -19.22
CA ILE A 201 26.30 -1.55 -19.45
C ILE A 201 25.74 -2.15 -20.74
N GLY A 202 25.18 -3.36 -20.64
CA GLY A 202 24.29 -3.87 -21.68
C GLY A 202 23.06 -2.96 -21.84
N PRO A 203 22.34 -3.03 -22.98
CA PRO A 203 21.20 -2.15 -23.25
C PRO A 203 20.09 -2.22 -22.18
N ALA A 204 19.98 -3.33 -21.43
CA ALA A 204 19.04 -3.46 -20.31
C ALA A 204 19.47 -2.68 -19.05
N ALA A 205 20.78 -2.55 -18.79
CA ALA A 205 21.30 -1.74 -17.68
C ALA A 205 21.25 -0.24 -18.02
N ALA A 206 21.50 0.13 -19.29
CA ALA A 206 21.34 1.51 -19.77
C ALA A 206 19.90 2.02 -19.58
N ARG A 207 18.89 1.18 -19.86
CA ARG A 207 17.47 1.53 -19.61
C ARG A 207 17.14 1.74 -18.14
N LYS A 208 17.87 1.12 -17.20
CA LYS A 208 17.66 1.31 -15.76
C LYS A 208 18.26 2.62 -15.26
N GLY A 209 19.37 3.07 -15.84
CA GLY A 209 19.98 4.36 -15.50
C GLY A 209 19.39 5.57 -16.23
N ALA A 210 18.42 5.37 -17.13
CA ALA A 210 17.76 6.47 -17.82
C ALA A 210 16.89 7.27 -16.83
N PRO A 211 16.89 8.62 -16.89
CA PRO A 211 16.04 9.44 -16.03
C PRO A 211 14.57 9.06 -16.24
N VAL A 212 13.89 8.74 -15.14
CA VAL A 212 12.44 8.51 -15.17
C VAL A 212 11.77 9.87 -15.34
N THR A 213 11.19 10.12 -16.51
CA THR A 213 10.31 11.27 -16.73
C THR A 213 8.89 10.87 -16.33
N PHE A 214 8.34 11.52 -15.31
CA PHE A 214 6.94 11.40 -14.91
C PHE A 214 6.21 12.68 -15.34
N ASP A 215 5.20 12.53 -16.20
CA ASP A 215 4.33 13.64 -16.59
C ASP A 215 2.97 13.47 -15.90
N PRO A 216 2.61 14.33 -14.92
CA PRO A 216 1.34 14.21 -14.20
C PRO A 216 0.10 14.23 -15.10
N LEU A 217 0.17 14.86 -16.28
CA LEU A 217 -0.97 14.93 -17.20
C LEU A 217 -1.08 13.65 -18.06
N ALA A 218 0.05 13.08 -18.49
CA ALA A 218 0.06 11.83 -19.24
C ALA A 218 -0.13 10.60 -18.34
N GLU A 219 0.16 10.72 -17.04
CA GLU A 219 0.03 9.67 -16.03
C GLU A 219 -1.25 9.78 -15.18
N ASN A 220 -2.30 10.39 -15.73
CA ASN A 220 -3.62 10.44 -15.12
C ASN A 220 -4.33 9.06 -15.15
N TRP A 221 -3.85 8.14 -14.31
CA TRP A 221 -4.29 6.75 -14.32
C TRP A 221 -5.72 6.53 -13.82
N LEU A 222 -6.20 7.41 -12.94
CA LEU A 222 -7.60 7.46 -12.52
C LEU A 222 -8.50 8.11 -13.59
N ASN A 223 -7.91 8.77 -14.60
CA ASN A 223 -8.56 9.69 -15.52
C ASN A 223 -9.36 10.79 -14.81
N ALA A 224 -9.09 11.11 -13.54
CA ALA A 224 -9.81 12.14 -12.82
C ALA A 224 -9.48 13.52 -13.40
N PRO A 225 -10.43 14.47 -13.41
CA PRO A 225 -10.12 15.85 -13.73
C PRO A 225 -9.19 16.32 -12.62
N MET A 226 -7.90 16.36 -12.93
CA MET A 226 -6.94 16.99 -12.05
C MET A 226 -7.35 18.46 -12.01
N ASP A 227 -7.73 18.98 -10.84
CA ASP A 227 -8.06 20.40 -10.62
C ASP A 227 -6.84 21.34 -10.81
N PHE A 228 -5.87 20.94 -11.62
CA PHE A 228 -4.88 21.83 -12.23
C PHE A 228 -5.52 22.84 -13.17
N THR A 229 -6.83 22.82 -13.44
CA THR A 229 -7.46 23.94 -14.14
C THR A 229 -7.17 25.25 -13.43
N THR A 230 -7.13 25.28 -12.10
CA THR A 230 -6.83 26.53 -11.38
C THR A 230 -5.34 26.87 -11.46
N ASP A 231 -4.44 25.89 -11.30
CA ASP A 231 -2.98 26.12 -11.37
C ASP A 231 -2.48 26.38 -12.80
N ALA A 232 -3.02 25.69 -13.80
CA ALA A 232 -2.73 25.90 -15.22
C ALA A 232 -3.36 27.20 -15.73
N LEU A 233 -4.53 27.61 -15.22
CA LEU A 233 -5.11 28.92 -15.50
C LEU A 233 -4.31 30.02 -14.80
N ALA A 234 -3.84 29.79 -13.58
CA ALA A 234 -2.91 30.70 -12.90
C ALA A 234 -1.57 30.82 -13.63
N ALA A 235 -1.01 29.71 -14.11
CA ALA A 235 0.23 29.68 -14.89
C ALA A 235 0.06 30.36 -16.25
N SER A 236 -1.04 30.11 -16.97
CA SER A 236 -1.32 30.78 -18.25
C SER A 236 -1.63 32.26 -18.08
N LEU A 237 -2.34 32.66 -17.02
CA LEU A 237 -2.56 34.06 -16.66
C LEU A 237 -1.24 34.76 -16.33
N ARG A 238 -0.38 34.12 -15.53
CA ARG A 238 0.96 34.63 -15.22
C ARG A 238 1.81 34.81 -16.48
N ALA A 239 1.82 33.82 -17.36
CA ALA A 239 2.53 33.90 -18.64
C ALA A 239 1.99 35.04 -19.53
N GLY A 240 0.67 35.22 -19.58
CA GLY A 240 0.03 36.33 -20.29
C GLY A 240 0.42 37.71 -19.72
N LEU A 241 0.35 37.87 -18.40
CA LEU A 241 0.74 39.12 -17.74
C LEU A 241 2.24 39.44 -17.90
N LEU A 242 3.11 38.43 -17.86
CA LEU A 242 4.54 38.61 -18.10
C LEU A 242 4.85 38.96 -19.55
N GLY A 243 4.15 38.33 -20.50
CA GLY A 243 4.22 38.64 -21.92
C GLY A 243 3.79 40.08 -22.23
N ASP A 244 2.65 40.52 -21.69
CA ASP A 244 2.15 41.90 -21.85
C ASP A 244 3.09 42.94 -21.22
N ALA A 245 3.76 42.59 -20.12
CA ALA A 245 4.75 43.45 -19.47
C ALA A 245 6.14 43.39 -20.13
N GLY A 246 6.37 42.49 -21.10
CA GLY A 246 7.68 42.27 -21.72
C GLY A 246 8.75 41.74 -20.76
N ILE A 247 8.36 41.08 -19.67
CA ILE A 247 9.26 40.57 -18.63
C ILE A 247 9.50 39.08 -18.89
N ALA A 248 10.76 38.66 -18.99
CA ALA A 248 11.09 37.25 -19.12
C ALA A 248 10.98 36.54 -17.76
N GLU A 249 10.62 35.26 -17.75
CA GLU A 249 10.48 34.49 -16.51
C GLU A 249 11.82 34.37 -15.74
N THR A 250 12.95 34.49 -16.45
CA THR A 250 14.30 34.59 -15.90
C THR A 250 14.56 35.89 -15.13
N ASP A 251 13.83 36.96 -15.43
CA ASP A 251 14.01 38.27 -14.78
C ASP A 251 13.34 38.33 -13.40
N LEU A 252 12.45 37.38 -13.09
CA LEU A 252 11.80 37.22 -11.79
C LEU A 252 12.69 36.48 -10.78
N VAL A 253 13.72 35.78 -11.27
CA VAL A 253 14.71 35.14 -10.41
C VAL A 253 15.67 36.23 -9.95
N ALA A 254 15.58 36.62 -8.68
CA ALA A 254 16.51 37.56 -8.08
C ALA A 254 17.95 37.07 -8.31
N ASP A 255 18.69 37.77 -9.17
CA ASP A 255 20.06 37.42 -9.53
C ASP A 255 20.91 37.45 -8.25
N PRO A 256 21.41 36.30 -7.75
CA PRO A 256 22.02 36.26 -6.43
C PRO A 256 23.36 37.02 -6.37
N MET A 257 23.96 37.42 -7.51
CA MET A 257 25.15 38.29 -7.52
C MET A 257 25.34 39.06 -8.85
N PRO A 258 25.01 40.36 -8.94
CA PRO A 258 25.32 41.19 -10.12
C PRO A 258 26.81 41.55 -10.25
N ALA A 259 27.64 41.27 -9.25
CA ALA A 259 29.00 41.81 -9.13
C ALA A 259 30.08 41.13 -10.00
N LEU A 260 29.78 40.01 -10.68
CA LEU A 260 30.81 39.23 -11.39
C LEU A 260 30.83 39.41 -12.92
N LYS A 261 29.89 40.17 -13.50
CA LYS A 261 29.82 40.34 -14.98
C LYS A 261 30.75 41.41 -15.56
N ASN A 262 31.40 42.24 -14.73
CA ASN A 262 32.22 43.37 -15.20
C ASN A 262 33.75 43.18 -15.07
N VAL A 263 34.25 41.97 -14.77
CA VAL A 263 35.69 41.72 -14.83
C VAL A 263 36.07 41.39 -16.28
N GLU A 264 36.09 42.43 -17.12
CA GLU A 264 36.78 42.40 -18.39
C GLU A 264 38.26 42.05 -18.11
N MET A 265 38.67 40.89 -18.60
CA MET A 265 40.06 40.46 -18.56
C MET A 265 40.90 41.47 -19.37
N PHE A 266 41.62 42.33 -18.66
CA PHE A 266 42.78 43.02 -19.20
C PHE A 266 43.80 41.98 -19.64
N THR A 267 43.76 41.59 -20.91
CA THR A 267 44.89 40.96 -21.59
C THR A 267 45.95 42.04 -21.80
N VAL A 268 46.90 42.10 -20.87
CA VAL A 268 48.15 42.85 -21.03
C VAL A 268 48.95 42.20 -22.16
N ALA A 269 49.34 43.03 -23.13
CA ALA A 269 50.11 42.70 -24.32
C ALA A 269 51.55 42.22 -24.00
#